data_AF-A0A521LDA7-F1
#
_entry.id   AF-A0A521LDA7-F1
#
_cell.length_a   1.000
_cell.length_b   1.000
_cell.length_c   1.000
_cell.angle_alpha   90.00
_cell.angle_beta   90.00
_cell.angle_gamma   90.00
#
_symmetry.space_group_name_H-M   'P 1'
#
loop_
_entity.id
_entity.type
_entity.pdbx_description
1 polymer ?
#
loop_
_entity_poly.entity_id
_entity_poly.type
_entity_poly.pdbx_seq_one_letter_code
_entity_poly.pdbx_strand_id
1 'polypeptide(L)'
;MTITKQRVAVLGAGQIGAIIAGMLAEQGHDVTLADASQTRLGQMAGRRFATETVDAADLGALRAFLKERDIVVSACPYFLNKGIATVAAETGTHYFDLTEDVATTAYIKELGATADVALVPQCGLAPGFICILGADMAARFESVRTIKMRVGALPLYPTNALRYNVTWSVDGLINEYCNPCEIVFDGQPTLVPALEGIESVMIDGVA
;
A
#
# COMPACT_ATOMS: atom_id res chain seq x y z
N MET A 1 -19.64 11.63 14.52
CA MET A 1 -19.22 10.28 14.93
C MET A 1 -18.02 10.43 15.84
N THR A 2 -18.10 9.98 17.09
CA THR A 2 -16.92 9.93 17.97
C THR A 2 -16.09 8.74 17.53
N ILE A 3 -14.95 8.98 16.88
CA ILE A 3 -14.02 7.92 16.50
C ILE A 3 -13.36 7.42 17.79
N THR A 4 -13.38 6.11 18.02
CA THR A 4 -12.67 5.50 19.15
C THR A 4 -11.17 5.59 18.86
N LYS A 5 -10.41 6.24 19.75
CA LYS A 5 -8.96 6.38 19.62
C LYS A 5 -8.29 5.00 19.59
N GLN A 6 -7.39 4.79 18.63
CA GLN A 6 -6.63 3.54 18.41
C GLN A 6 -5.13 3.82 18.50
N ARG A 7 -4.34 2.82 18.89
CA ARG A 7 -2.87 2.84 18.85
C ARG A 7 -2.41 2.29 17.52
N VAL A 8 -1.91 3.18 16.65
CA VAL A 8 -1.54 2.86 15.28
C VAL A 8 -0.03 2.95 15.10
N ALA A 9 0.57 1.83 14.70
CA ALA A 9 1.92 1.80 14.17
C ALA A 9 1.90 2.12 12.66
N VAL A 10 2.76 3.02 12.21
CA VAL A 10 3.03 3.22 10.78
C VAL A 10 4.49 2.87 10.54
N LEU A 11 4.75 1.89 9.67
CA LEU A 11 6.12 1.44 9.35
C LEU A 11 6.57 2.09 8.04
N GLY A 12 7.76 2.69 8.05
CA GLY A 12 8.37 3.39 6.93
C GLY A 12 8.17 4.91 6.98
N ALA A 13 9.23 5.66 7.33
CA ALA A 13 9.24 7.12 7.40
C ALA A 13 9.59 7.80 6.07
N GLY A 14 9.21 7.18 4.95
CA GLY A 14 9.20 7.82 3.63
C GLY A 14 8.07 8.84 3.50
N GLN A 15 7.93 9.44 2.31
CA GLN A 15 6.89 10.46 2.07
C GLN A 15 5.47 9.94 2.38
N ILE A 16 5.14 8.74 1.90
CA ILE A 16 3.81 8.16 2.06
C ILE A 16 3.51 7.82 3.52
N GLY A 17 4.42 7.13 4.22
CA GLY A 17 4.21 6.79 5.63
C GLY A 17 4.10 8.03 6.53
N ALA A 18 4.87 9.09 6.24
CA ALA A 18 4.75 10.36 6.96
C ALA A 18 3.39 11.05 6.74
N ILE A 19 2.81 10.94 5.54
CA ILE A 19 1.46 11.46 5.23
C ILE A 19 0.40 10.64 5.96
N ILE A 20 0.47 9.30 5.89
CA ILE A 20 -0.44 8.38 6.59
C ILE A 20 -0.44 8.69 8.10
N ALA A 21 0.74 8.77 8.70
CA ALA A 21 0.88 9.05 10.12
C ALA A 21 0.27 10.41 10.50
N GLY A 22 0.49 11.44 9.67
CA GLY A 22 -0.09 12.76 9.85
C GLY A 22 -1.63 12.76 9.78
N MET A 23 -2.20 12.13 8.76
CA MET A 23 -3.65 12.05 8.56
C MET A 23 -4.35 11.28 9.67
N LEU A 24 -3.77 10.17 10.14
CA LEU A 24 -4.33 9.38 11.23
C LEU A 24 -4.24 10.12 12.58
N ALA A 25 -3.13 10.83 12.83
CA ALA A 25 -3.00 11.68 14.01
C ALA A 25 -4.00 12.84 13.99
N GLU A 26 -4.28 13.41 12.81
CA GLU A 26 -5.32 14.44 12.61
C GLU A 26 -6.72 13.97 12.95
N GLN A 27 -7.00 12.68 12.74
CA GLN A 27 -8.26 12.05 13.12
C GLN A 27 -8.33 11.69 14.62
N GLY A 28 -7.25 11.92 15.39
CA GLY A 28 -7.21 11.75 16.84
C GLY A 28 -6.67 10.40 17.32
N HIS A 29 -6.10 9.58 16.44
CA HIS A 29 -5.45 8.32 16.82
C HIS A 29 -4.11 8.55 17.55
N ASP A 30 -3.68 7.57 18.36
CA ASP A 30 -2.32 7.54 18.92
C ASP A 30 -1.39 6.91 17.90
N VAL A 31 -0.56 7.72 17.23
CA VAL A 31 0.23 7.25 16.09
C VAL A 31 1.70 7.24 16.46
N THR A 32 2.37 6.12 16.17
CA THR A 32 3.83 6.00 16.20
C THR A 32 4.34 5.65 14.81
N LEU A 33 5.12 6.56 14.22
CA LEU A 33 5.83 6.33 12.96
C LEU A 33 7.20 5.70 13.25
N ALA A 34 7.48 4.55 12.66
CA ALA A 34 8.74 3.83 12.85
C ALA A 34 9.50 3.58 11.55
N ASP A 35 10.83 3.64 11.63
CA ASP A 35 11.77 3.38 10.53
C ASP A 35 13.12 2.91 11.10
N ALA A 36 13.89 2.16 10.32
CA ALA A 36 15.25 1.78 10.70
C ALA A 36 16.21 3.00 10.72
N SER A 37 15.90 4.06 9.97
CA SER A 37 16.72 5.26 9.85
C SER A 37 16.32 6.32 10.88
N GLN A 38 17.13 6.47 11.92
CA GLN A 38 17.05 7.61 12.84
C GLN A 38 17.10 8.96 12.13
N THR A 39 17.89 9.07 11.06
CA THR A 39 17.99 10.31 10.28
C THR A 39 16.64 10.69 9.65
N ARG A 40 15.92 9.73 9.04
CA ARG A 40 14.58 9.99 8.50
C ARG A 40 13.59 10.36 9.60
N LEU A 41 13.61 9.65 10.73
CA LEU A 41 12.75 9.97 11.87
C LEU A 41 13.03 11.35 12.45
N GLY A 42 14.30 11.79 12.47
CA GLY A 42 14.70 13.12 12.89
C GLY A 42 14.08 14.24 12.05
N GLN A 43 13.84 14.00 10.76
CA GLN A 43 13.14 14.94 9.88
C GLN A 43 11.64 15.07 10.21
N MET A 44 11.09 14.12 10.97
CA MET A 44 9.68 14.09 11.38
C MET A 44 9.44 14.65 12.79
N ALA A 45 10.49 15.19 13.43
CA ALA A 45 10.40 15.78 14.76
C ALA A 45 9.36 16.92 14.86
N GLY A 46 8.68 17.02 16.00
CA GLY A 46 7.69 18.07 16.27
C GLY A 46 6.34 17.89 15.57
N ARG A 47 6.11 16.76 14.89
CA ARG A 47 4.80 16.41 14.32
C ARG A 47 3.85 15.87 15.39
N ARG A 48 2.56 15.76 15.04
CA ARG A 48 1.48 15.32 15.94
C ARG A 48 1.48 13.81 16.25
N PHE A 49 2.55 13.10 15.93
CA PHE A 49 2.71 11.67 16.14
C PHE A 49 4.08 11.40 16.77
N ALA A 50 4.19 10.28 17.50
CA ALA A 50 5.45 9.82 18.05
C ALA A 50 6.33 9.18 16.97
N THR A 51 7.63 9.10 17.23
CA THR A 51 8.56 8.37 16.37
C THR A 51 9.33 7.34 17.19
N GLU A 52 9.62 6.19 16.59
CA GLU A 52 10.39 5.11 17.23
C GLU A 52 11.32 4.45 16.20
N THR A 53 12.57 4.16 16.57
CA THR A 53 13.48 3.46 15.66
C THR A 53 13.22 1.96 15.74
N VAL A 54 12.70 1.39 14.65
CA VAL A 54 12.41 -0.04 14.54
C VAL A 54 12.79 -0.49 13.13
N ASP A 55 13.65 -1.50 13.05
CA ASP A 55 13.90 -2.19 11.79
C ASP A 55 12.83 -3.29 11.60
N ALA A 56 12.00 -3.13 10.57
CA ALA A 56 10.95 -4.10 10.26
C ALA A 56 11.51 -5.46 9.77
N ALA A 57 12.78 -5.54 9.38
CA ALA A 57 13.45 -6.82 9.08
C ALA A 57 13.84 -7.60 10.35
N ASP A 58 13.99 -6.92 11.50
CA ASP A 58 14.17 -7.57 12.79
C ASP A 58 12.79 -7.95 13.36
N LEU A 59 12.36 -9.18 13.07
CA LEU A 59 11.06 -9.69 13.52
C LEU A 59 10.95 -9.76 15.05
N GLY A 60 12.06 -9.84 15.79
CA GLY A 60 12.07 -9.82 17.25
C GLY A 60 11.71 -8.43 17.77
N ALA A 61 12.39 -7.41 17.27
CA ALA A 61 12.11 -6.01 17.59
C ALA A 61 10.71 -5.61 17.13
N LEU A 62 10.31 -6.00 15.91
CA LEU A 62 8.99 -5.72 15.37
C LEU A 62 7.88 -6.34 16.25
N ARG A 63 8.05 -7.57 16.73
CA ARG A 63 7.06 -8.22 17.61
C ARG A 63 6.92 -7.49 18.94
N ALA A 64 8.02 -7.06 19.53
CA ALA A 64 7.99 -6.25 20.75
C ALA A 64 7.29 -4.89 20.51
N PHE A 65 7.53 -4.29 19.34
CA PHE A 65 6.89 -3.06 18.92
C PHE A 65 5.39 -3.23 18.66
N LEU A 66 4.92 -4.32 18.02
CA LEU A 66 3.50 -4.45 17.69
C LEU A 66 2.61 -4.91 18.86
N LYS A 67 3.16 -5.59 19.86
CA LYS A 67 2.39 -6.21 20.98
C LYS A 67 1.39 -5.29 21.70
N GLU A 68 1.64 -3.98 21.76
CA GLU A 68 0.76 -3.02 22.44
C GLU A 68 -0.01 -2.11 21.45
N ARG A 69 -0.13 -2.51 20.18
CA ARG A 69 -0.66 -1.68 19.11
C ARG A 69 -1.88 -2.38 18.51
N ASP A 70 -2.91 -1.60 18.21
CA ASP A 70 -4.19 -2.13 17.72
C ASP A 70 -4.11 -2.34 16.20
N ILE A 71 -3.38 -1.46 15.50
CA ILE A 71 -3.26 -1.43 14.05
C ILE A 71 -1.80 -1.22 13.64
N VAL A 72 -1.37 -1.86 12.56
CA VAL A 72 -0.14 -1.54 11.82
C VAL A 72 -0.46 -1.23 10.37
N VAL A 73 0.09 -0.11 9.87
CA VAL A 73 0.06 0.25 8.45
C VAL A 73 1.48 0.19 7.90
N SER A 74 1.73 -0.71 6.95
CA SER A 74 3.01 -0.83 6.28
C SER A 74 3.09 0.08 5.06
N ALA A 75 3.98 1.08 5.13
CA ALA A 75 4.46 1.86 4.00
C ALA A 75 5.93 1.50 3.67
N CYS A 76 6.35 0.28 4.05
CA CYS A 76 7.67 -0.27 3.77
C CYS A 76 7.76 -0.85 2.34
N PRO A 77 8.99 -1.15 1.85
CA PRO A 77 9.18 -1.95 0.64
C PRO A 77 8.43 -3.29 0.71
N TYR A 78 7.86 -3.72 -0.42
CA TYR A 78 6.97 -4.89 -0.52
C TYR A 78 7.55 -6.17 0.09
N PHE A 79 8.86 -6.39 -0.05
CA PHE A 79 9.53 -7.61 0.42
C PHE A 79 9.53 -7.77 1.94
N LEU A 80 9.26 -6.70 2.72
CA LEU A 80 9.14 -6.77 4.18
C LEU A 80 7.73 -7.15 4.65
N ASN A 81 6.72 -6.99 3.78
CA ASN A 81 5.31 -7.08 4.18
C ASN A 81 4.90 -8.49 4.63
N LYS A 82 5.50 -9.54 4.09
CA LYS A 82 5.26 -10.92 4.58
C LYS A 82 5.59 -11.04 6.07
N GLY A 83 6.79 -10.62 6.46
CA GLY A 83 7.23 -10.65 7.86
C GLY A 83 6.38 -9.76 8.76
N ILE A 84 6.02 -8.56 8.29
CA ILE A 84 5.17 -7.63 9.04
C ILE A 84 3.77 -8.23 9.26
N ALA A 85 3.15 -8.79 8.22
CA ALA A 85 1.83 -9.39 8.31
C ALA A 85 1.82 -10.62 9.24
N THR A 86 2.86 -11.47 9.17
CA THR A 86 3.03 -12.60 10.10
C THR A 86 3.10 -12.12 11.55
N VAL A 87 3.94 -11.14 11.85
CA VAL A 87 4.08 -10.62 13.21
C VAL A 87 2.80 -9.93 13.68
N ALA A 88 2.10 -9.20 12.80
CA ALA A 88 0.81 -8.59 13.11
C ALA A 88 -0.22 -9.65 13.52
N ALA A 89 -0.33 -10.75 12.76
CA ALA A 89 -1.21 -11.87 13.10
C ALA A 89 -0.83 -12.52 14.44
N GLU A 90 0.46 -12.77 14.69
CA GLU A 90 0.96 -13.35 15.95
C GLU A 90 0.70 -12.46 17.18
N THR A 91 0.71 -11.14 16.99
CA THR A 91 0.55 -10.17 18.07
C THR A 91 -0.89 -9.71 18.29
N GLY A 92 -1.82 -10.17 17.45
CA GLY A 92 -3.22 -9.72 17.50
C GLY A 92 -3.41 -8.28 17.02
N THR A 93 -2.50 -7.76 16.17
CA THR A 93 -2.56 -6.42 15.59
C THR A 93 -3.20 -6.48 14.20
N HIS A 94 -4.16 -5.61 13.91
CA HIS A 94 -4.75 -5.49 12.57
C HIS A 94 -3.74 -4.92 11.57
N TYR A 95 -3.70 -5.46 10.36
CA TYR A 95 -2.68 -5.15 9.36
C TYR A 95 -3.27 -4.49 8.12
N PHE A 96 -2.59 -3.46 7.63
CA PHE A 96 -2.86 -2.79 6.36
C PHE A 96 -1.55 -2.53 5.61
N ASP A 97 -1.56 -2.61 4.29
CA ASP A 97 -0.41 -2.23 3.45
C ASP A 97 -0.84 -1.53 2.16
N LEU A 98 0.15 -1.14 1.36
CA LEU A 98 -0.04 -0.49 0.05
C LEU A 98 0.49 -1.34 -1.10
N THR A 99 0.79 -2.63 -0.87
CA THR A 99 1.62 -3.39 -1.80
C THR A 99 0.91 -3.77 -3.08
N GLU A 100 1.66 -3.72 -4.16
CA GLU A 100 1.33 -4.20 -5.49
C GLU A 100 1.80 -5.64 -5.73
N ASP A 101 2.69 -6.16 -4.87
CA ASP A 101 3.36 -7.44 -5.11
C ASP A 101 2.38 -8.61 -4.97
N VAL A 102 2.22 -9.37 -6.06
CA VAL A 102 1.25 -10.47 -6.17
C VAL A 102 1.58 -11.59 -5.19
N ALA A 103 2.85 -11.98 -5.08
CA ALA A 103 3.28 -13.07 -4.21
C ALA A 103 3.11 -12.72 -2.72
N THR A 104 3.34 -11.46 -2.36
CA THR A 104 3.09 -10.91 -1.02
C THR A 104 1.60 -10.86 -0.71
N THR A 105 0.79 -10.36 -1.64
CA THR A 105 -0.67 -10.32 -1.49
C THR A 105 -1.25 -11.72 -1.32
N ALA A 106 -0.81 -12.70 -2.11
CA ALA A 106 -1.24 -14.10 -2.00
C ALA A 106 -0.89 -14.70 -0.62
N TYR A 107 0.33 -14.46 -0.15
CA TYR A 107 0.77 -14.90 1.18
C TYR A 107 -0.10 -14.31 2.31
N ILE A 108 -0.37 -13.00 2.25
CA ILE A 108 -1.19 -12.31 3.26
C ILE A 108 -2.63 -12.82 3.26
N LYS A 109 -3.19 -13.10 2.07
CA LYS A 109 -4.52 -13.72 1.93
C LYS A 109 -4.58 -15.11 2.55
N GLU A 110 -3.57 -15.95 2.31
CA GLU A 110 -3.49 -17.29 2.91
C GLU A 110 -3.38 -17.20 4.44
N LEU A 111 -2.50 -16.32 4.95
CA LEU A 111 -2.36 -16.08 6.38
C LEU A 111 -3.68 -15.59 7.01
N GLY A 112 -4.39 -14.70 6.32
CA GLY A 112 -5.65 -14.13 6.78
C GLY A 112 -6.80 -15.14 6.87
N ALA A 113 -6.73 -16.28 6.18
CA ALA A 113 -7.77 -17.31 6.22
C ALA A 113 -7.92 -17.96 7.62
N THR A 114 -6.88 -17.88 8.45
CA THR A 114 -6.85 -18.47 9.80
C THR A 114 -6.56 -17.45 10.90
N ALA A 115 -6.38 -16.17 10.57
CA ALA A 115 -6.03 -15.14 11.54
C ALA A 115 -7.26 -14.59 12.27
N ASP A 116 -7.13 -14.31 13.56
CA ASP A 116 -8.16 -13.66 14.38
C ASP A 116 -8.19 -12.12 14.21
N VAL A 117 -7.41 -11.60 13.26
CA VAL A 117 -7.27 -10.18 12.96
C VAL A 117 -7.53 -9.90 11.50
N ALA A 118 -7.98 -8.68 11.20
CA ALA A 118 -8.04 -8.19 9.83
C ALA A 118 -6.61 -8.05 9.26
N LEU A 119 -6.36 -8.71 8.12
CA LEU A 119 -5.19 -8.49 7.28
C LEU A 119 -5.68 -7.96 5.93
N VAL A 120 -5.49 -6.68 5.68
CA VAL A 120 -6.07 -5.96 4.54
C VAL A 120 -4.95 -5.40 3.66
N PRO A 121 -4.40 -6.20 2.73
CA PRO A 121 -3.41 -5.69 1.80
C PRO A 121 -4.06 -4.75 0.78
N GLN A 122 -3.23 -4.05 0.01
CA GLN A 122 -3.64 -3.25 -1.15
C GLN A 122 -4.56 -2.06 -0.80
N CYS A 123 -4.29 -1.35 0.29
CA CYS A 123 -5.04 -0.15 0.73
C CYS A 123 -4.53 1.16 0.09
N GLY A 124 -3.99 1.09 -1.12
CA GLY A 124 -3.42 2.23 -1.85
C GLY A 124 -4.39 2.86 -2.85
N LEU A 125 -3.82 3.48 -3.89
CA LEU A 125 -4.58 4.01 -5.03
C LEU A 125 -4.93 2.90 -6.03
N ALA A 126 -3.90 2.20 -6.51
CA ALA A 126 -3.97 1.09 -7.45
C ALA A 126 -2.78 0.16 -7.18
N PRO A 127 -2.97 -0.96 -6.48
CA PRO A 127 -4.26 -1.52 -6.03
C PRO A 127 -4.84 -0.79 -4.79
N GLY A 128 -6.17 -0.83 -4.64
CA GLY A 128 -6.91 -0.18 -3.53
C GLY A 128 -8.12 0.62 -3.97
N PHE A 129 -8.04 1.96 -3.94
CA PHE A 129 -9.17 2.83 -4.31
C PHE A 129 -9.76 2.51 -5.69
N ILE A 130 -8.93 2.19 -6.68
CA ILE A 130 -9.40 1.79 -8.02
C ILE A 130 -10.33 0.55 -7.96
N CYS A 131 -10.07 -0.38 -7.05
CA CYS A 131 -10.89 -1.59 -6.90
C CYS A 131 -12.26 -1.24 -6.29
N ILE A 132 -12.29 -0.33 -5.30
CA ILE A 132 -13.53 0.18 -4.69
C ILE A 132 -14.37 0.92 -5.75
N LEU A 133 -13.74 1.80 -6.53
CA LEU A 133 -14.41 2.52 -7.62
C LEU A 133 -14.95 1.57 -8.68
N GLY A 134 -14.16 0.59 -9.10
CA GLY A 134 -14.58 -0.42 -10.08
C GLY A 134 -15.77 -1.23 -9.59
N ALA A 135 -15.78 -1.65 -8.32
CA ALA A 135 -16.88 -2.38 -7.71
C ALA A 135 -18.16 -1.53 -7.62
N ASP A 136 -18.04 -0.28 -7.16
CA ASP A 136 -19.18 0.66 -7.10
C ASP A 136 -19.78 0.91 -8.48
N MET A 137 -18.94 1.12 -9.50
CA MET A 137 -19.40 1.29 -10.87
C MET A 137 -20.08 0.05 -11.42
N ALA A 138 -19.52 -1.15 -11.17
CA ALA A 138 -20.07 -2.41 -11.62
C ALA A 138 -21.46 -2.68 -11.03
N ALA A 139 -21.66 -2.37 -9.74
CA ALA A 139 -22.92 -2.61 -9.02
C ALA A 139 -24.12 -1.81 -9.56
N ARG A 140 -23.88 -0.80 -10.40
CA ARG A 140 -24.93 0.02 -11.04
C ARG A 140 -25.56 -0.66 -12.26
N PHE A 141 -25.03 -1.79 -12.68
CA PHE A 141 -25.53 -2.55 -13.83
C PHE A 141 -25.97 -3.94 -13.38
N GLU A 142 -27.00 -4.48 -14.03
CA GLU A 142 -27.41 -5.88 -13.82
C GLU A 142 -26.32 -6.85 -14.30
N SER A 143 -25.64 -6.53 -15.41
CA SER A 143 -24.50 -7.27 -15.92
C SER A 143 -23.47 -6.33 -16.53
N VAL A 144 -22.19 -6.69 -16.40
CA VAL A 144 -21.08 -5.91 -16.94
C VAL A 144 -20.32 -6.74 -17.95
N ARG A 145 -20.23 -6.25 -19.19
CA ARG A 145 -19.45 -6.90 -20.25
C ARG A 145 -17.96 -6.60 -20.14
N THR A 146 -17.60 -5.36 -19.82
CA THR A 146 -16.20 -4.92 -19.81
C THR A 146 -16.05 -3.75 -18.84
N ILE A 147 -14.99 -3.80 -18.03
CA ILE A 147 -14.50 -2.66 -17.24
C ILE A 147 -13.05 -2.43 -17.64
N LYS A 148 -12.71 -1.21 -18.02
CA LYS A 148 -11.33 -0.77 -18.24
C LYS A 148 -11.07 0.44 -17.36
N MET A 149 -10.12 0.33 -16.46
CA MET A 149 -9.68 1.42 -15.60
C MET A 149 -8.19 1.65 -15.83
N ARG A 150 -7.77 2.91 -15.86
CA ARG A 150 -6.38 3.31 -16.08
C ARG A 150 -5.98 4.29 -14.97
N VAL A 151 -4.80 4.10 -14.42
CA VAL A 151 -4.24 4.95 -13.36
C VAL A 151 -2.84 5.36 -13.79
N GLY A 152 -2.51 6.63 -13.60
CA GLY A 152 -1.19 7.17 -13.88
C GLY A 152 -0.93 8.41 -13.04
N ALA A 153 0.25 8.48 -12.44
CA ALA A 153 0.75 9.66 -11.74
C ALA A 153 1.85 10.31 -12.58
N LEU A 154 1.45 11.04 -13.62
CA LEU A 154 2.37 11.60 -14.60
C LEU A 154 2.59 13.11 -14.38
N PRO A 155 3.80 13.64 -14.69
CA PRO A 155 4.04 15.08 -14.65
C PRO A 155 3.15 15.79 -15.67
N LEU A 156 2.54 16.92 -15.27
CA LEU A 156 1.79 17.78 -16.18
C LEU A 156 2.69 18.38 -17.28
N TYR A 157 3.95 18.68 -16.94
CA TYR A 157 4.95 19.25 -17.85
C TYR A 157 6.24 18.42 -17.78
N PRO A 158 6.36 17.32 -18.56
CA PRO A 158 7.54 16.46 -18.51
C PRO A 158 8.75 17.14 -19.17
N THR A 159 9.88 17.22 -18.44
CA THR A 159 11.12 17.86 -18.92
C THR A 159 12.30 16.90 -19.08
N ASN A 160 12.14 15.63 -18.69
CA ASN A 160 13.20 14.62 -18.74
C ASN A 160 12.96 13.56 -19.83
N ALA A 161 13.99 12.79 -20.16
CA ALA A 161 13.97 11.80 -21.23
C ALA A 161 12.91 10.69 -21.03
N LEU A 162 12.61 10.34 -19.78
CA LEU A 162 11.60 9.33 -19.43
C LEU A 162 10.18 9.88 -19.41
N ARG A 163 10.03 11.21 -19.46
CA ARG A 163 8.75 11.92 -19.25
C ARG A 163 8.01 11.48 -17.97
N TYR A 164 8.77 11.09 -16.96
CA TYR A 164 8.25 10.50 -15.71
C TYR A 164 8.93 11.13 -14.50
N ASN A 165 8.20 11.29 -13.40
CA ASN A 165 8.76 11.70 -12.11
C ASN A 165 8.49 10.62 -11.07
N VAL A 166 9.50 10.34 -10.26
CA VAL A 166 9.40 9.38 -9.16
C VAL A 166 8.57 10.00 -8.04
N THR A 167 7.35 9.47 -7.86
CA THR A 167 6.41 9.91 -6.82
C THR A 167 6.25 8.87 -5.69
N TRP A 168 6.79 7.67 -5.89
CA TRP A 168 6.74 6.53 -4.96
C TRP A 168 7.96 5.61 -5.16
N SER A 169 7.96 4.42 -4.56
CA SER A 169 9.09 3.49 -4.55
C SER A 169 9.59 3.12 -5.96
N VAL A 170 10.86 3.39 -6.26
CA VAL A 170 11.48 2.99 -7.54
C VAL A 170 11.59 1.47 -7.63
N ASP A 171 11.94 0.80 -6.52
CA ASP A 171 12.03 -0.66 -6.50
C ASP A 171 10.67 -1.33 -6.74
N GLY A 172 9.59 -0.71 -6.24
CA GLY A 172 8.22 -1.15 -6.50
C GLY A 172 7.85 -1.01 -7.97
N LEU A 173 8.10 0.18 -8.55
CA LEU A 173 7.86 0.44 -9.98
C LEU A 173 8.60 -0.55 -10.89
N ILE A 174 9.87 -0.83 -10.59
CA ILE A 174 10.65 -1.79 -11.35
C ILE A 174 10.10 -3.21 -11.15
N ASN A 175 9.72 -3.59 -9.92
CA ASN A 175 9.12 -4.89 -9.64
C ASN A 175 7.86 -5.12 -10.48
N GLU A 176 6.98 -4.12 -10.62
CA GLU A 176 5.78 -4.23 -11.47
C GLU A 176 6.13 -4.51 -12.93
N TYR A 177 7.16 -3.84 -13.47
CA TYR A 177 7.57 -4.00 -14.86
C TYR A 177 8.27 -5.33 -15.16
N CYS A 178 8.67 -6.07 -14.13
CA CYS A 178 9.39 -7.33 -14.27
C CYS A 178 8.51 -8.58 -14.06
N ASN A 179 7.26 -8.43 -13.65
CA ASN A 179 6.38 -9.55 -13.32
C ASN A 179 5.13 -9.59 -14.22
N PRO A 180 4.62 -10.79 -14.60
CA PRO A 180 3.38 -10.91 -15.36
C PRO A 180 2.19 -10.20 -14.69
N CYS A 181 1.31 -9.61 -15.50
CA CYS A 181 0.13 -8.90 -15.01
C CYS A 181 -1.10 -9.82 -15.02
N GLU A 182 -1.91 -9.78 -13.95
CA GLU A 182 -3.19 -10.47 -13.86
C GLU A 182 -4.30 -9.66 -14.55
N ILE A 183 -5.02 -10.28 -15.48
CA ILE A 183 -6.18 -9.70 -16.16
C ILE A 183 -7.36 -10.68 -16.17
N VAL A 184 -8.55 -10.18 -16.51
CA VAL A 184 -9.70 -11.01 -16.88
C VAL A 184 -9.95 -10.83 -18.37
N PHE A 185 -9.78 -11.91 -19.14
CA PHE A 185 -10.00 -11.93 -20.59
C PHE A 185 -11.04 -13.00 -20.95
N ASP A 186 -12.08 -12.62 -21.70
CA ASP A 186 -13.24 -13.48 -22.00
C ASP A 186 -13.81 -14.23 -20.79
N GLY A 187 -13.86 -13.53 -19.64
CA GLY A 187 -14.39 -14.05 -18.39
C GLY A 187 -13.45 -15.00 -17.63
N GLN A 188 -12.22 -15.19 -18.09
CA GLN A 188 -11.23 -16.06 -17.45
C GLN A 188 -10.06 -15.23 -16.88
N PRO A 189 -9.63 -15.50 -15.63
CA PRO A 189 -8.36 -14.98 -15.12
C PRO A 189 -7.19 -15.46 -16.00
N THR A 190 -6.35 -14.53 -16.43
CA THR A 190 -5.23 -14.78 -17.34
C THR A 190 -4.01 -13.96 -16.93
N LEU A 191 -2.81 -14.51 -17.12
CA LEU A 191 -1.56 -13.78 -16.98
C LEU A 191 -1.06 -13.32 -18.35
N VAL A 192 -0.65 -12.06 -18.44
CA VAL A 192 -0.02 -11.48 -19.63
C VAL A 192 1.37 -10.95 -19.31
N PRO A 193 2.30 -10.91 -20.28
CA PRO A 193 3.61 -10.30 -20.05
C PRO A 193 3.50 -8.82 -19.67
N ALA A 194 4.34 -8.36 -18.75
CA ALA A 194 4.49 -6.94 -18.49
C ALA A 194 5.06 -6.21 -19.72
N LEU A 195 4.76 -4.92 -19.82
CA LEU A 195 5.22 -4.02 -20.89
C LEU A 195 4.77 -4.40 -22.32
N GLU A 196 3.86 -5.37 -22.45
CA GLU A 196 3.14 -5.64 -23.70
C GLU A 196 1.79 -4.91 -23.76
N GLY A 197 1.17 -4.87 -24.93
CA GLY A 197 -0.16 -4.27 -25.09
C GLY A 197 -0.18 -2.75 -24.96
N ILE A 198 0.84 -2.07 -25.51
CA ILE A 198 0.93 -0.60 -25.51
C ILE A 198 -0.35 0.00 -26.12
N GLU A 199 -1.02 0.84 -25.34
CA GLU A 199 -2.19 1.60 -25.76
C GLU A 199 -1.87 3.11 -25.77
N SER A 200 -2.36 3.83 -26.78
CA SER A 200 -2.40 5.30 -26.76
C SER A 200 -3.66 5.77 -26.04
N VAL A 201 -3.50 6.67 -25.07
CA VAL A 201 -4.62 7.30 -24.35
C VAL A 201 -4.59 8.79 -24.62
N MET A 202 -5.73 9.37 -24.95
CA MET A 202 -5.89 10.81 -25.11
C MET A 202 -6.76 11.34 -23.99
N ILE A 203 -6.27 12.34 -23.26
CA ILE A 203 -6.96 13.00 -22.16
C ILE A 203 -7.05 14.49 -22.51
N ASP A 204 -8.27 15.02 -22.59
CA ASP A 204 -8.54 16.43 -22.90
C ASP A 204 -7.82 16.96 -24.18
N GLY A 205 -7.69 16.10 -25.19
CA GLY A 205 -7.02 16.42 -26.46
C GLY A 205 -5.49 16.33 -26.43
N VAL A 206 -4.91 15.90 -25.31
CA VAL A 206 -3.48 15.62 -25.16
C VAL A 206 -3.27 14.11 -25.22
N ALA A 207 -2.42 13.66 -26.14
CA ALA A 207 -2.01 12.26 -26.29
C ALA A 207 -0.75 11.94 -25.48
#